data_AF-E1WZD4-F1
#
_entry.id   AF-E1WZD4-F1
#
_cell.length_a   1.000
_cell.length_b   1.000
_cell.length_c   1.000
_cell.angle_alpha   90.00
_cell.angle_beta   90.00
_cell.angle_gamma   90.00
#
_symmetry.space_group_name_H-M   'P 1'
#
loop_
_entity.id
_entity.type
_entity.pdbx_description
1 polymer ?
#
loop_
_entity_poly.entity_id
_entity_poly.type
_entity_poly.pdbx_seq_one_letter_code
_entity_poly.pdbx_strand_id
1 'polypeptide(L)'
;MKSIIEAKKLAHILSKEKGIRLKQALELLAEKNNFSTWKDYKNSLDTFWYEKSSSFLNHWFTQHQEAQDYQKQYGGYLLTYKGQYFVASADYIEHLGIDSKHEVWKKIDFDVSRSNALEKIYEYLKFTKEVKNG
;
A
#
# COMPACT_ATOMS: atom_id res chain seq x y z
N MET A 1 -6.61 3.68 12.83
CA MET A 1 -5.39 3.08 12.25
C MET A 1 -4.73 4.13 11.39
N LYS A 2 -3.48 4.53 11.67
CA LYS A 2 -2.76 5.45 10.79
C LYS A 2 -2.44 4.73 9.47
N SER A 3 -2.91 5.24 8.35
CA SER A 3 -2.56 4.76 7.02
C SER A 3 -1.26 5.42 6.54
N ILE A 4 -0.61 4.80 5.55
CA ILE A 4 0.56 5.39 4.87
C ILE A 4 0.23 6.79 4.32
N ILE A 5 -1.00 7.00 3.84
CA ILE A 5 -1.47 8.26 3.26
C ILE A 5 -1.57 9.35 4.33
N GLU A 6 -2.17 9.05 5.49
CA GLU A 6 -2.24 10.01 6.59
C GLU A 6 -0.85 10.38 7.10
N ALA A 7 0.06 9.41 7.23
CA ALA A 7 1.45 9.68 7.62
C ALA A 7 2.15 10.62 6.63
N LYS A 8 1.98 10.41 5.32
CA LYS A 8 2.50 11.32 4.29
C LYS A 8 1.91 12.73 4.39
N LYS A 9 0.59 12.86 4.62
CA LYS A 9 -0.07 14.16 4.81
C LYS A 9 0.49 14.91 6.02
N LEU A 10 0.65 14.22 7.15
CA LEU A 10 1.24 14.79 8.36
C LEU A 10 2.67 15.27 8.13
N ALA A 11 3.49 14.48 7.43
CA ALA A 11 4.85 14.89 7.09
C ALA A 11 4.88 16.13 6.18
N HIS A 12 3.93 16.27 5.26
CA HIS A 12 3.82 17.46 4.41
C HIS A 12 3.44 18.72 5.21
N ILE A 13 2.52 18.60 6.16
CA ILE A 13 2.17 19.68 7.10
C ILE A 13 3.40 20.06 7.94
N LEU A 14 4.05 19.08 8.55
CA LEU A 14 5.24 19.28 9.38
C LEU A 14 6.41 19.92 8.61
N SER A 15 6.59 19.53 7.35
CA SER A 15 7.60 20.11 6.45
C SER A 15 7.37 21.61 6.25
N LYS A 16 6.11 22.02 6.04
CA LYS A 16 5.74 23.44 5.89
C LYS A 16 5.87 24.22 7.19
N GLU A 17 5.34 23.68 8.28
CA GLU A 17 5.35 24.34 9.60
C GLU A 17 6.77 24.60 10.12
N LYS A 18 7.68 23.65 9.91
CA LYS A 18 9.08 23.75 10.37
C LYS A 18 10.03 24.33 9.33
N GLY A 19 9.58 24.57 8.10
CA GLY A 19 10.45 25.00 7.00
C GLY A 19 11.56 23.99 6.65
N ILE A 20 11.31 22.70 6.85
CA ILE A 20 12.28 21.62 6.59
C ILE A 20 11.93 20.84 5.34
N ARG A 21 12.90 20.11 4.77
CA ARG A 21 12.65 19.23 3.61
C ARG A 21 11.68 18.09 3.97
N LEU A 22 10.83 17.69 3.03
CA LEU A 22 9.86 16.60 3.24
C LEU A 22 10.53 15.30 3.73
N LYS A 23 11.71 14.96 3.20
CA LYS A 23 12.48 13.81 3.67
C LYS A 23 12.78 13.89 5.17
N GLN A 24 13.22 15.05 5.65
CA GLN A 24 13.51 15.26 7.07
C GLN A 24 12.22 15.20 7.91
N ALA A 25 11.11 15.75 7.41
CA ALA A 25 9.83 15.65 8.09
C ALA A 25 9.33 14.19 8.23
N LEU A 26 9.58 13.35 7.22
CA LEU A 26 9.26 11.92 7.27
C LEU A 26 10.10 11.17 8.32
N GLU A 27 11.41 11.45 8.40
CA GLU A 27 12.27 10.85 9.44
C GLU A 27 11.85 11.29 10.85
N LEU A 28 11.59 12.59 11.06
CA LEU A 28 11.08 13.09 12.34
C LEU A 28 9.74 12.45 12.72
N LEU A 29 8.88 12.18 11.74
CA LEU A 29 7.62 11.49 11.98
C LEU A 29 7.85 10.03 12.38
N ALA A 30 8.83 9.34 11.79
CA ALA A 30 9.21 7.99 12.19
C ALA A 30 9.74 7.94 13.62
N GLU A 31 10.66 8.83 13.97
CA GLU A 31 11.23 8.96 15.32
C GLU A 31 10.12 9.20 16.37
N LYS A 32 9.17 10.08 16.07
CA LYS A 32 7.99 10.34 16.94
C LYS A 32 7.10 9.11 17.16
N ASN A 33 7.15 8.12 16.26
CA ASN A 33 6.41 6.86 16.41
C ASN A 33 7.32 5.71 16.86
N ASN A 34 8.52 6.01 17.38
CA ASN A 34 9.53 5.03 17.86
C ASN A 34 10.11 4.13 16.76
N PHE A 35 10.27 4.66 15.55
CA PHE A 35 10.96 3.99 14.45
C PHE A 35 12.24 4.74 14.10
N SER A 36 13.30 3.99 13.79
CA SER A 36 14.60 4.54 13.42
C SER A 36 14.61 5.21 12.05
N THR A 37 13.72 4.77 11.15
CA THR A 37 13.64 5.31 9.78
C THR A 37 12.20 5.41 9.30
N TRP A 38 11.96 6.33 8.35
CA TRP A 38 10.69 6.41 7.62
C TRP A 38 10.32 5.08 6.95
N LYS A 39 11.31 4.33 6.44
CA LYS A 39 11.07 3.04 5.79
C LYS A 39 10.45 2.04 6.76
N ASP A 40 11.00 1.91 7.96
CA ASP A 40 10.50 0.97 8.98
C ASP A 40 9.11 1.38 9.46
N TYR A 41 8.92 2.69 9.67
CA TYR A 41 7.61 3.21 10.03
C TYR A 41 6.57 2.91 8.95
N LYS A 42 6.85 3.26 7.69
CA LYS A 42 5.97 2.98 6.54
C LYS A 42 5.61 1.50 6.45
N ASN A 43 6.60 0.61 6.59
CA ASN A 43 6.38 -0.83 6.54
C ASN A 43 5.46 -1.31 7.67
N SER A 44 5.58 -0.76 8.88
CA SER A 44 4.68 -1.13 9.98
C SER A 44 3.21 -0.75 9.73
N LEU A 45 2.97 0.30 8.93
CA LEU A 45 1.62 0.73 8.52
C LEU A 45 1.07 -0.11 7.35
N ASP A 46 1.94 -0.80 6.62
CA ASP A 46 1.61 -1.58 5.42
C ASP A 46 1.06 -2.97 5.77
N THR A 47 -0.18 -2.99 6.24
CA THR A 47 -0.85 -4.21 6.74
C THR A 47 -2.19 -4.50 6.05
N PHE A 48 -2.66 -3.58 5.21
CA PHE A 48 -4.00 -3.63 4.63
C PHE A 48 -4.21 -4.82 3.68
N TRP A 49 -3.21 -5.13 2.87
CA TRP A 49 -3.34 -6.08 1.77
C TRP A 49 -3.32 -7.55 2.18
N TYR A 50 -2.84 -7.85 3.39
CA TYR A 50 -2.61 -9.23 3.80
C TYR A 50 -3.48 -9.62 4.99
N GLU A 51 -4.39 -10.56 4.73
CA GLU A 51 -5.15 -11.24 5.76
C GLU A 51 -4.44 -12.54 6.21
N LYS A 52 -4.01 -12.58 7.47
CA LYS A 52 -3.20 -13.70 8.02
C LYS A 52 -3.91 -15.05 8.02
N SER A 53 -5.24 -15.07 8.03
CA SER A 53 -6.08 -16.27 8.14
C SER A 53 -6.60 -16.78 6.80
N SER A 54 -6.14 -16.22 5.67
CA SER A 54 -6.65 -16.59 4.36
C SER A 54 -6.08 -17.95 3.90
N SER A 55 -6.89 -18.79 3.26
CA SER A 55 -6.46 -20.08 2.67
C SER A 55 -5.80 -19.94 1.30
N PHE A 56 -5.56 -18.71 0.85
CA PHE A 56 -5.02 -18.43 -0.47
C PHE A 56 -3.51 -18.62 -0.52
N LEU A 57 -3.05 -19.27 -1.59
CA LEU A 57 -1.64 -19.38 -1.88
C LEU A 57 -1.16 -18.11 -2.58
N ASN A 58 -0.34 -17.32 -1.89
CA ASN A 58 0.28 -16.11 -2.42
C ASN A 58 1.77 -16.38 -2.70
N HIS A 59 2.29 -15.82 -3.80
CA HIS A 59 3.71 -15.91 -4.14
C HIS A 59 4.46 -14.73 -3.52
N TRP A 60 5.40 -15.00 -2.62
CA TRP A 60 6.10 -13.99 -1.81
C TRP A 60 7.49 -13.68 -2.34
N PHE A 61 7.87 -12.40 -2.25
CA PHE A 61 9.14 -11.87 -2.73
C PHE A 61 9.67 -10.81 -1.78
N THR A 62 11.00 -10.75 -1.65
CA THR A 62 11.69 -9.69 -0.88
C THR A 62 12.07 -8.51 -1.77
N GLN A 63 12.23 -8.75 -3.08
CA GLN A 63 12.61 -7.74 -4.07
C GLN A 63 11.42 -7.38 -4.96
N HIS A 64 11.21 -6.08 -5.19
CA HIS A 64 10.14 -5.59 -6.06
C HIS A 64 10.30 -6.09 -7.50
N GLN A 65 11.53 -6.13 -8.02
CA GLN A 65 11.80 -6.55 -9.39
C GLN A 65 11.39 -8.00 -9.65
N GLU A 66 11.75 -8.92 -8.75
CA GLU A 66 11.37 -10.34 -8.86
C GLU A 66 9.85 -10.52 -8.88
N ALA A 67 9.16 -9.79 -8.00
CA ALA A 67 7.72 -9.84 -7.89
C ALA A 67 7.03 -9.27 -9.14
N GLN A 68 7.58 -8.20 -9.71
CA GLN A 68 7.11 -7.62 -10.96
C GLN A 68 7.35 -8.57 -12.15
N ASP A 69 8.51 -9.22 -12.21
CA ASP A 69 8.82 -10.17 -13.29
C ASP A 69 7.86 -11.37 -13.23
N TYR A 70 7.59 -11.89 -12.03
CA TYR A 70 6.57 -12.91 -11.80
C TYR A 70 5.18 -12.44 -12.25
N GLN A 71 4.76 -11.23 -11.84
CA GLN A 71 3.45 -10.67 -12.20
C GLN A 71 3.30 -10.47 -13.72
N LYS A 72 4.35 -10.05 -14.43
CA LYS A 72 4.34 -9.94 -15.89
C LYS A 72 4.23 -11.30 -16.57
N GLN A 73 4.86 -12.33 -16.00
CA GLN A 73 4.86 -13.68 -16.56
C GLN A 73 3.54 -14.43 -16.33
N TYR A 74 2.96 -14.31 -15.13
CA TYR A 74 1.83 -15.13 -14.69
C TYR A 74 0.53 -14.32 -14.45
N GLY A 75 0.60 -12.99 -14.55
CA GLY A 75 -0.50 -12.10 -14.19
C GLY A 75 -0.65 -11.92 -12.68
N GLY A 76 -1.83 -11.45 -12.27
CA GLY A 76 -2.17 -11.24 -10.86
C GLY A 76 -1.91 -9.82 -10.35
N TYR A 77 -2.07 -9.66 -9.05
CA TYR A 77 -2.03 -8.38 -8.35
C TYR A 77 -0.80 -8.31 -7.47
N LEU A 78 0.10 -7.38 -7.77
CA LEU A 78 1.30 -7.14 -6.97
C LEU A 78 0.94 -6.26 -5.76
N LEU A 79 0.92 -6.90 -4.60
CA LEU A 79 0.55 -6.33 -3.30
C LEU A 79 1.77 -6.21 -2.38
N THR A 80 1.62 -5.46 -1.28
CA THR A 80 2.70 -5.21 -0.31
C THR A 80 2.26 -5.57 1.11
N TYR A 81 3.20 -6.07 1.91
CA TYR A 81 3.00 -6.30 3.33
C TYR A 81 4.30 -6.16 4.10
N LYS A 82 4.37 -5.23 5.05
CA LYS A 82 5.54 -5.00 5.92
C LYS A 82 6.88 -4.91 5.19
N GLY A 83 6.89 -4.32 4.00
CA GLY A 83 8.10 -4.16 3.18
C GLY A 83 8.46 -5.37 2.32
N GLN A 84 7.63 -6.40 2.31
CA GLN A 84 7.67 -7.51 1.34
C GLN A 84 6.62 -7.29 0.24
N TYR A 85 6.76 -8.07 -0.83
CA TYR A 85 5.87 -8.07 -1.97
C TYR A 85 5.25 -9.43 -2.14
N PHE A 86 4.02 -9.50 -2.64
CA PHE A 86 3.43 -10.76 -3.03
C PHE A 86 2.49 -10.59 -4.21
N VAL A 87 2.38 -11.63 -5.04
CA VAL A 87 1.43 -11.68 -6.15
C VAL A 87 0.26 -12.56 -5.74
N ALA A 88 -0.94 -11.99 -5.84
CA ALA A 88 -2.19 -12.63 -5.47
C ALA A 88 -3.12 -12.81 -6.69
N SER A 89 -4.06 -13.75 -6.59
CA SER A 89 -5.08 -13.99 -7.61
C SER A 89 -6.23 -12.98 -7.55
N ALA A 90 -7.07 -12.95 -8.58
CA ALA A 90 -8.30 -12.15 -8.56
C ALA A 90 -9.24 -12.58 -7.42
N ASP A 91 -9.36 -13.88 -7.16
CA ASP A 91 -10.17 -14.42 -6.07
C ASP A 91 -9.72 -13.91 -4.70
N TYR A 92 -8.41 -13.69 -4.50
CA TYR A 92 -7.89 -13.08 -3.29
C TYR A 92 -8.35 -11.62 -3.15
N ILE A 93 -8.34 -10.85 -4.24
CA ILE A 93 -8.81 -9.46 -4.24
C ILE A 93 -10.29 -9.38 -3.90
N GLU A 94 -11.11 -10.27 -4.47
CA GLU A 94 -12.54 -10.38 -4.14
C GLU A 94 -12.74 -10.82 -2.68
N HIS A 95 -11.90 -11.71 -2.16
CA HIS A 95 -11.91 -12.10 -0.76
C HIS A 95 -11.64 -10.93 0.19
N LEU A 96 -10.75 -9.99 -0.20
CA LEU A 96 -10.56 -8.72 0.52
C LEU A 96 -11.77 -7.76 0.41
N GLY A 97 -12.83 -8.14 -0.31
CA GLY A 97 -14.03 -7.35 -0.55
C GLY A 97 -13.84 -6.24 -1.58
N ILE A 98 -12.84 -6.38 -2.45
CA ILE A 98 -12.47 -5.41 -3.48
C ILE A 98 -12.81 -5.98 -4.86
N ASP A 99 -13.45 -5.18 -5.72
CA ASP A 99 -13.74 -5.62 -7.10
C ASP A 99 -12.43 -5.76 -7.89
N SER A 100 -12.07 -6.99 -8.21
CA SER A 100 -10.88 -7.37 -8.98
C SER A 100 -10.95 -6.87 -10.43
N LYS A 101 -12.14 -6.63 -10.97
CA LYS A 101 -12.34 -6.19 -12.36
C LYS A 101 -12.36 -4.67 -12.51
N HIS A 102 -12.34 -3.94 -11.39
CA HIS A 102 -12.39 -2.49 -11.40
C HIS A 102 -11.23 -1.88 -12.19
N GLU A 103 -11.52 -0.84 -13.00
CA GLU A 103 -10.53 -0.22 -13.89
C GLU A 103 -9.33 0.42 -13.16
N VAL A 104 -9.47 0.70 -11.86
CA VAL A 104 -8.37 1.22 -11.02
C VAL A 104 -7.13 0.34 -11.08
N TRP A 105 -7.31 -0.99 -11.17
CA TRP A 105 -6.20 -1.94 -11.23
C TRP A 105 -5.36 -1.74 -12.48
N LYS A 106 -6.01 -1.51 -13.63
CA LYS A 106 -5.32 -1.18 -14.88
C LYS A 106 -4.59 0.16 -14.80
N LYS A 107 -5.17 1.16 -14.12
CA LYS A 107 -4.57 2.51 -13.94
C LYS A 107 -3.29 2.51 -13.09
N ILE A 108 -3.00 1.40 -12.40
CA ILE A 108 -1.79 1.21 -11.59
C ILE A 108 -0.94 0.03 -12.06
N ASP A 109 -1.22 -0.52 -13.24
CA ASP A 109 -0.57 -1.72 -13.78
C ASP A 109 -0.61 -2.93 -12.82
N PHE A 110 -1.70 -3.06 -12.07
CA PHE A 110 -1.92 -4.10 -11.05
C PHE A 110 -0.81 -4.15 -9.98
N ASP A 111 -0.11 -3.03 -9.74
CA ASP A 111 1.00 -2.92 -8.79
C ASP A 111 0.75 -1.76 -7.80
N VAL A 112 0.43 -2.13 -6.55
CA VAL A 112 0.09 -1.17 -5.49
C VAL A 112 1.32 -0.50 -4.89
N SER A 113 2.52 -1.03 -5.13
CA SER A 113 3.78 -0.51 -4.56
C SER A 113 4.28 0.75 -5.27
N ARG A 114 3.80 1.00 -6.49
CA ARG A 114 4.20 2.13 -7.33
C ARG A 114 3.86 3.48 -6.72
N SER A 115 4.67 4.47 -7.09
CA SER A 115 4.41 5.88 -6.82
C SER A 115 3.00 6.26 -7.33
N ASN A 116 2.15 6.78 -6.44
CA ASN A 116 0.75 7.18 -6.66
C ASN A 116 -0.27 6.03 -6.84
N ALA A 117 0.14 4.76 -6.82
CA ALA A 117 -0.81 3.64 -6.89
C ALA A 117 -1.69 3.53 -5.64
N LEU A 118 -1.07 3.64 -4.45
CA LEU A 118 -1.77 3.65 -3.17
C LEU A 118 -2.83 4.76 -3.08
N GLU A 119 -2.55 5.95 -3.62
CA GLU A 119 -3.49 7.09 -3.57
C GLU A 119 -4.72 6.81 -4.44
N LYS A 120 -4.51 6.38 -5.70
CA LYS A 120 -5.61 6.00 -6.61
C LYS A 120 -6.50 4.90 -6.06
N ILE A 121 -5.89 3.85 -5.51
CA ILE A 121 -6.65 2.76 -4.89
C ILE A 121 -7.39 3.23 -3.65
N TYR A 122 -6.76 4.05 -2.81
CA TYR A 122 -7.40 4.53 -1.59
C TYR A 122 -8.62 5.41 -1.89
N GLU A 123 -8.54 6.26 -2.92
CA GLU A 123 -9.70 7.04 -3.40
C GLU A 123 -10.86 6.12 -3.80
N TYR A 124 -10.57 5.08 -4.57
CA TYR A 124 -11.56 4.06 -4.93
C TYR A 124 -12.13 3.33 -3.70
N LEU A 125 -11.29 2.86 -2.79
CA LEU A 125 -11.72 2.13 -1.58
C LEU A 125 -12.51 3.00 -0.61
N LYS A 126 -12.22 4.30 -0.56
CA LYS A 126 -13.00 5.25 0.24
C LYS A 126 -14.40 5.41 -0.36
N PHE A 127 -14.48 5.61 -1.68
CA PHE A 127 -15.74 5.74 -2.40
C PHE A 127 -16.65 4.51 -2.22
N THR A 128 -16.09 3.29 -2.30
CA THR A 128 -16.87 2.06 -2.13
C THR A 128 -17.36 1.82 -0.69
N LYS A 129 -16.64 2.32 0.32
CA LYS A 129 -17.08 2.27 1.73
C LYS A 129 -18.16 3.31 2.04
N GLU A 130 -18.12 4.48 1.40
CA GLU A 130 -19.16 5.49 1.56
C GLU A 130 -20.49 5.07 0.90
N VAL A 131 -20.44 4.39 -0.26
CA VAL A 131 -21.63 3.88 -0.96
C VAL A 131 -22.29 2.69 -0.26
N LYS A 132 -21.55 1.88 0.51
CA LYS A 132 -22.11 0.73 1.26
C LYS A 132 -22.77 1.11 2.59
N ASN A 133 -22.59 2.34 3.06
CA ASN A 133 -23.08 2.83 4.36
C ASN A 133 -24.15 3.94 4.24
N GLY A 134 -24.65 4.21 3.03
CA GLY A 134 -25.77 5.12 2.77
C GLY A 134 -26.90 4.37 2.09
#